data_AF-B5JJR2-F1
#
_entry.id   AF-B5JJR2-F1
#
_cell.length_a   1.000
_cell.length_b   1.000
_cell.length_c   1.000
_cell.angle_alpha   90.00
_cell.angle_beta   90.00
_cell.angle_gamma   90.00
#
_symmetry.space_group_name_H-M   'P 1'
#
loop_
_entity.id
_entity.type
_entity.pdbx_description
1 polymer ?
#
loop_
_entity_poly.entity_id
_entity_poly.type
_entity_poly.pdbx_seq_one_letter_code
_entity_poly.pdbx_strand_id
1 'polypeptide(L)'
;MATETTDHLINDGLQTFGPLSKGKRKTIIVLGVGRGGTSLCSKALNELGVFTGKDSRPPIFEDIPLSKALEAHNFEEATKLIEEYNQSYEVWAFKRPTTNDTIETLHNLLSNPIYIVIFRDILAIAQRNSLSMEAKPFPTMHSAISDYQKILAFIEKHTPSTLLLSYEKTLKNPEPFINKLLEFTGLKETTSEEKRKNAINSIQPSPRDYLINTSAVKHYGYLDSVIGPKASGWAAYSKSNQKVALDLFVNEKYQTTFIPLDFREDILTKGLHPTGYCGFNISHPAIGKTETGDTIAIRIKETGTDLRNSPWTITS
;
A
#
# COMPACT_ATOMS: atom_id res chain seq x y z
N MET A 1 -28.21 4.67 -41.17
CA MET A 1 -26.92 5.24 -40.72
C MET A 1 -26.45 4.39 -39.55
N ALA A 2 -25.44 3.55 -39.77
CA ALA A 2 -24.81 2.80 -38.69
C ALA A 2 -24.07 3.81 -37.80
N THR A 3 -24.40 3.84 -36.53
CA THR A 3 -23.60 4.53 -35.51
C THR A 3 -22.25 3.82 -35.45
N GLU A 4 -21.26 4.31 -36.19
CA GLU A 4 -19.86 3.94 -35.98
C GLU A 4 -19.52 4.28 -34.53
N THR A 5 -19.38 3.24 -33.70
CA THR A 5 -19.05 3.38 -32.30
C THR A 5 -17.62 3.94 -32.19
N THR A 6 -17.50 5.15 -31.66
CA THR A 6 -16.23 5.85 -31.40
C THR A 6 -15.38 5.17 -30.31
N ASP A 7 -15.79 3.99 -29.81
CA ASP A 7 -15.15 3.25 -28.73
C ASP A 7 -13.68 2.93 -29.02
N HIS A 8 -13.30 2.75 -30.29
CA HIS A 8 -11.92 2.50 -30.71
C HIS A 8 -10.97 3.70 -30.55
N LEU A 9 -11.51 4.91 -30.32
CA LEU A 9 -10.72 6.13 -30.07
C LEU A 9 -10.47 6.36 -28.58
N ILE A 10 -11.07 5.56 -27.69
CA ILE A 10 -10.91 5.72 -26.25
C ILE A 10 -9.57 5.11 -25.84
N ASN A 11 -8.64 5.98 -25.44
CA ASN A 11 -7.39 5.53 -24.83
C ASN A 11 -7.66 5.10 -23.38
N ASP A 12 -7.92 3.81 -23.18
CA ASP A 12 -8.15 3.15 -21.89
C ASP A 12 -6.89 3.03 -21.02
N GLY A 13 -5.71 3.27 -21.61
CA GLY A 13 -4.43 3.19 -20.92
C GLY A 13 -3.91 1.77 -20.74
N LEU A 14 -4.38 0.81 -21.51
CA LEU A 14 -3.98 -0.59 -21.44
C LEU A 14 -3.33 -1.01 -22.77
N GLN A 15 -2.19 -1.68 -22.70
CA GLN A 15 -1.49 -2.17 -23.90
C GLN A 15 -0.80 -3.50 -23.62
N THR A 16 -0.92 -4.47 -24.52
CA THR A 16 -0.13 -5.71 -24.47
C THR A 16 1.09 -5.62 -25.38
N PHE A 17 2.21 -6.20 -24.94
CA PHE A 17 3.47 -6.29 -25.67
C PHE A 17 4.08 -7.68 -25.54
N GLY A 18 4.84 -8.11 -26.55
CA GLY A 18 5.43 -9.45 -26.61
C GLY A 18 4.42 -10.56 -26.93
N PRO A 19 4.88 -11.81 -27.03
CA PRO A 19 4.03 -12.95 -27.32
C PRO A 19 3.13 -13.27 -26.14
N LEU A 20 1.85 -13.55 -26.38
CA LEU A 20 0.94 -14.01 -25.33
C LEU A 20 1.40 -15.37 -24.79
N SER A 21 1.55 -15.46 -23.47
CA SER A 21 1.93 -16.72 -22.84
C SER A 21 0.81 -17.76 -22.96
N LYS A 22 1.17 -18.92 -23.56
CA LYS A 22 0.25 -20.04 -23.84
C LYS A 22 0.22 -21.10 -22.73
N GLY A 23 1.15 -21.06 -21.78
CA GLY A 23 1.25 -22.04 -20.70
C GLY A 23 0.14 -21.91 -19.67
N LYS A 24 -0.34 -23.04 -19.12
CA LYS A 24 -1.25 -23.03 -17.96
C LYS A 24 -0.56 -22.55 -16.70
N ARG A 25 0.70 -22.98 -16.49
CA ARG A 25 1.52 -22.53 -15.37
C ARG A 25 2.22 -21.22 -15.69
N LYS A 26 2.08 -20.22 -14.83
CA LYS A 26 2.56 -18.85 -15.07
C LYS A 26 2.97 -18.17 -13.76
N THR A 27 4.04 -17.40 -13.81
CA THR A 27 4.37 -16.44 -12.75
C THR A 27 4.05 -15.03 -13.22
N ILE A 28 3.23 -14.31 -12.47
CA ILE A 28 2.88 -12.91 -12.73
C ILE A 28 3.84 -12.00 -11.97
N ILE A 29 4.62 -11.20 -12.68
CA ILE A 29 5.54 -10.23 -12.08
C ILE A 29 4.97 -8.83 -12.22
N VAL A 30 4.65 -8.19 -11.09
CA VAL A 30 4.17 -6.81 -11.06
C VAL A 30 5.37 -5.87 -10.92
N LEU A 31 5.58 -5.05 -11.94
CA LEU A 31 6.66 -4.08 -12.05
C LEU A 31 6.13 -2.65 -12.02
N GLY A 32 6.98 -1.75 -11.54
CA GLY A 32 6.73 -0.32 -11.49
C GLY A 32 7.65 0.34 -10.46
N VAL A 33 7.48 1.64 -10.29
CA VAL A 33 8.28 2.42 -9.35
C VAL A 33 7.66 2.36 -7.95
N GLY A 34 8.47 2.53 -6.90
CA GLY A 34 7.98 2.79 -5.55
C GLY A 34 6.95 3.93 -5.53
N ARG A 35 5.75 3.69 -5.00
CA ARG A 35 4.57 4.58 -5.05
C ARG A 35 3.93 4.77 -6.43
N GLY A 36 4.37 4.03 -7.45
CA GLY A 36 3.79 4.01 -8.81
C GLY A 36 2.49 3.21 -8.95
N GLY A 37 1.99 2.61 -7.86
CA GLY A 37 0.72 1.88 -7.87
C GLY A 37 0.83 0.36 -8.03
N THR A 38 2.02 -0.23 -7.87
CA THR A 38 2.21 -1.70 -7.94
C THR A 38 1.31 -2.47 -6.95
N SER A 39 1.05 -1.92 -5.76
CA SER A 39 0.11 -2.51 -4.79
C SER A 39 -1.35 -2.53 -5.28
N LEU A 40 -1.76 -1.66 -6.21
CA LEU A 40 -3.08 -1.72 -6.83
C LEU A 40 -3.21 -3.02 -7.64
N CYS A 41 -2.22 -3.33 -8.48
CA CYS A 41 -2.20 -4.57 -9.25
C CYS A 41 -2.14 -5.80 -8.34
N SER A 42 -1.26 -5.80 -7.33
CA SER A 42 -1.15 -6.93 -6.40
C SER A 42 -2.42 -7.15 -5.58
N LYS A 43 -3.09 -6.08 -5.15
CA LYS A 43 -4.40 -6.18 -4.49
C LYS A 43 -5.43 -6.80 -5.43
N ALA A 44 -5.55 -6.30 -6.66
CA ALA A 44 -6.48 -6.86 -7.64
C ALA A 44 -6.23 -8.36 -7.88
N LEU A 45 -4.97 -8.77 -8.04
CA LEU A 45 -4.60 -10.18 -8.18
C LEU A 45 -5.02 -11.02 -6.95
N ASN A 46 -4.81 -10.49 -5.75
CA ASN A 46 -5.24 -11.14 -4.51
C ASN A 46 -6.76 -11.31 -4.44
N GLU A 47 -7.54 -10.28 -4.80
CA GLU A 47 -9.02 -10.36 -4.85
C GLU A 47 -9.52 -11.37 -5.89
N LEU A 48 -8.77 -11.56 -6.98
CA LEU A 48 -9.02 -12.61 -7.98
C LEU A 48 -8.64 -14.01 -7.48
N GLY A 49 -8.04 -14.14 -6.30
CA GLY A 49 -7.63 -15.40 -5.69
C GLY A 49 -6.28 -15.92 -6.18
N VAL A 50 -5.45 -15.07 -6.79
CA VAL A 50 -4.07 -15.41 -7.15
C VAL A 50 -3.21 -15.39 -5.89
N PHE A 51 -2.40 -16.43 -5.67
CA PHE A 51 -1.40 -16.41 -4.61
C PHE A 51 -0.37 -15.30 -4.87
N THR A 52 -0.25 -14.33 -3.97
CA THR A 52 0.63 -13.15 -4.13
C THR A 52 1.94 -13.26 -3.34
N GLY A 53 2.28 -14.47 -2.89
CA GLY A 53 3.50 -14.76 -2.17
C GLY A 53 3.34 -15.01 -0.67
N LYS A 54 4.38 -15.54 -0.05
CA LYS A 54 4.41 -15.87 1.38
C LYS A 54 4.59 -14.60 2.22
N ASP A 55 3.83 -14.51 3.31
CA ASP A 55 3.72 -13.29 4.12
C ASP A 55 3.27 -12.03 3.34
N SER A 56 2.63 -12.24 2.19
CA SER A 56 1.95 -11.18 1.44
C SER A 56 0.72 -10.71 2.22
N ARG A 57 0.79 -9.47 2.73
CA ARG A 57 -0.26 -8.89 3.56
C ARG A 57 -0.69 -7.51 3.05
N PRO A 58 -1.96 -7.12 3.26
CA PRO A 58 -2.39 -5.75 3.03
C PRO A 58 -1.54 -4.75 3.83
N PRO A 59 -1.36 -3.53 3.32
CA PRO A 59 -1.87 -3.03 2.04
C PRO A 59 -0.86 -3.16 0.89
N ILE A 60 0.31 -3.79 1.12
CA ILE A 60 1.41 -3.79 0.17
C ILE A 60 1.43 -5.04 -0.72
N PHE A 61 1.05 -6.21 -0.22
CA PHE A 61 1.03 -7.49 -0.94
C PHE A 61 2.40 -7.84 -1.56
N GLU A 62 3.39 -8.08 -0.70
CA GLU A 62 4.76 -8.43 -1.10
C GLU A 62 5.16 -9.78 -0.50
N ASP A 63 5.82 -10.62 -1.28
CA ASP A 63 6.41 -11.87 -0.81
C ASP A 63 7.67 -11.57 0.00
N ILE A 64 7.60 -11.71 1.33
CA ILE A 64 8.73 -11.34 2.20
C ILE A 64 9.89 -12.34 2.07
N PRO A 65 9.69 -13.67 2.11
CA PRO A 65 10.77 -14.64 1.95
C PRO A 65 11.52 -14.52 0.63
N LEU A 66 10.80 -14.51 -0.51
CA LEU A 66 11.44 -14.44 -1.83
C LEU A 66 12.13 -13.09 -2.04
N SER A 67 11.54 -11.99 -1.56
CA SER A 67 12.20 -10.68 -1.61
C SER A 67 13.52 -10.69 -0.84
N LYS A 68 13.54 -11.25 0.37
CA LYS A 68 14.78 -11.35 1.18
C LYS A 68 15.85 -12.19 0.49
N ALA A 69 15.48 -13.31 -0.12
CA ALA A 69 16.42 -14.16 -0.84
C ALA A 69 17.06 -13.42 -2.04
N LEU A 70 16.23 -12.71 -2.83
CA LEU A 70 16.70 -11.93 -3.97
C LEU A 70 17.58 -10.74 -3.54
N GLU A 71 17.16 -9.99 -2.52
CA GLU A 71 17.90 -8.83 -1.99
C GLU A 71 19.25 -9.24 -1.35
N ALA A 72 19.32 -10.44 -0.77
CA ALA A 72 20.55 -11.01 -0.25
C ALA A 72 21.42 -11.70 -1.32
N HIS A 73 21.00 -11.69 -2.59
CA HIS A 73 21.62 -12.45 -3.69
C HIS A 73 21.75 -13.95 -3.41
N ASN A 74 20.87 -14.50 -2.56
CA ASN A 74 20.80 -15.93 -2.28
C ASN A 74 19.88 -16.61 -3.30
N PHE A 75 20.41 -16.82 -4.51
CA PHE A 75 19.64 -17.36 -5.63
C PHE A 75 19.28 -18.84 -5.47
N GLU A 76 20.02 -19.59 -4.65
CA GLU A 76 19.69 -20.97 -4.32
C GLU A 76 18.37 -21.02 -3.52
N GLU A 77 18.26 -20.21 -2.47
CA GLU A 77 17.01 -20.11 -1.69
C GLU A 77 15.87 -19.53 -2.53
N ALA A 78 16.14 -18.52 -3.38
CA ALA A 78 15.14 -17.98 -4.28
C ALA A 78 14.59 -19.05 -5.25
N THR A 79 15.48 -19.87 -5.82
CA THR A 79 15.10 -20.98 -6.72
C THR A 79 14.23 -21.99 -5.99
N LYS A 80 14.62 -22.39 -4.77
CA LYS A 80 13.86 -23.31 -3.94
C LYS A 80 12.44 -22.79 -3.63
N LEU A 81 12.30 -21.52 -3.28
CA LEU A 81 10.99 -20.89 -3.05
C LEU A 81 10.14 -20.84 -4.32
N ILE A 82 10.75 -20.50 -5.47
CA ILE A 82 10.07 -20.50 -6.77
C ILE A 82 9.57 -21.91 -7.11
N GLU A 83 10.37 -22.94 -6.88
CA GLU A 83 9.97 -24.34 -7.10
C GLU A 83 8.82 -24.76 -6.18
N GLU A 84 8.86 -24.39 -4.90
CA GLU A 84 7.77 -24.63 -3.94
C GLU A 84 6.45 -24.00 -4.43
N TYR A 85 6.52 -22.75 -4.93
CA TYR A 85 5.35 -22.05 -5.45
C TYR A 85 4.85 -22.67 -6.76
N ASN A 86 5.76 -23.04 -7.65
CA ASN A 86 5.43 -23.71 -8.91
C ASN A 86 4.76 -25.07 -8.68
N GLN A 87 5.10 -25.79 -7.59
CA GLN A 87 4.45 -27.05 -7.23
C GLN A 87 3.04 -26.83 -6.66
N SER A 88 2.87 -25.76 -5.87
CA SER A 88 1.64 -25.48 -5.11
C SER A 88 0.58 -24.71 -5.89
N TYR A 89 0.99 -23.91 -6.89
CA TYR A 89 0.11 -22.98 -7.59
C TYR A 89 0.33 -23.07 -9.11
N GLU A 90 -0.74 -23.18 -9.88
CA GLU A 90 -0.67 -23.05 -11.34
C GLU A 90 -0.30 -21.61 -11.73
N VAL A 91 -0.92 -20.63 -11.08
CA VAL A 91 -0.65 -19.21 -11.28
C VAL A 91 -0.38 -18.57 -9.93
N TRP A 92 0.76 -17.90 -9.82
CA TRP A 92 1.12 -17.10 -8.66
C TRP A 92 1.73 -15.78 -9.10
N ALA A 93 1.72 -14.80 -8.21
CA ALA A 93 2.20 -13.45 -8.45
C ALA A 93 3.29 -13.05 -7.47
N PHE A 94 4.23 -12.26 -7.96
CA PHE A 94 5.28 -11.64 -7.17
C PHE A 94 5.32 -10.15 -7.43
N LYS A 95 5.50 -9.38 -6.35
CA LYS A 95 5.69 -7.94 -6.42
C LYS A 95 6.66 -7.50 -5.35
N ARG A 96 7.70 -6.79 -5.77
CA ARG A 96 8.61 -6.07 -4.89
C ARG A 96 9.21 -4.89 -5.66
N PRO A 97 9.03 -3.63 -5.24
CA PRO A 97 9.50 -2.47 -6.02
C PRO A 97 11.02 -2.49 -6.30
N THR A 98 11.84 -3.03 -5.39
CA THR A 98 13.29 -3.18 -5.57
C THR A 98 13.67 -4.20 -6.65
N THR A 99 12.72 -5.02 -7.13
CA THR A 99 12.95 -6.00 -8.22
C THR A 99 13.46 -5.37 -9.49
N ASN A 100 13.25 -4.06 -9.70
CA ASN A 100 13.75 -3.36 -10.89
C ASN A 100 15.28 -3.50 -11.03
N ASP A 101 16.02 -3.64 -9.92
CA ASP A 101 17.48 -3.81 -9.93
C ASP A 101 17.91 -5.26 -10.20
N THR A 102 17.02 -6.24 -9.95
CA THR A 102 17.30 -7.67 -10.09
C THR A 102 16.42 -8.35 -11.14
N ILE A 103 15.78 -7.57 -12.02
CA ILE A 103 14.76 -8.04 -12.95
C ILE A 103 15.29 -9.10 -13.93
N GLU A 104 16.52 -8.92 -14.40
CA GLU A 104 17.23 -9.85 -15.28
C GLU A 104 17.46 -11.20 -14.59
N THR A 105 17.96 -11.18 -13.35
CA THR A 105 18.20 -12.39 -12.59
C THR A 105 16.90 -13.12 -12.29
N LEU A 106 15.87 -12.38 -11.85
CA LEU A 106 14.56 -12.96 -11.58
C LEU A 106 13.94 -13.57 -12.85
N HIS A 107 14.03 -12.89 -13.99
CA HIS A 107 13.55 -13.41 -15.27
C HIS A 107 14.15 -14.78 -15.60
N ASN A 108 15.45 -14.95 -15.39
CA ASN A 108 16.16 -16.20 -15.67
C ASN A 108 15.81 -17.35 -14.70
N LEU A 109 15.35 -17.04 -13.49
CA LEU A 109 14.93 -18.05 -12.50
C LEU A 109 13.50 -18.55 -12.73
N LEU A 110 12.69 -17.78 -13.45
CA LEU A 110 11.25 -18.04 -13.58
C LEU A 110 10.92 -18.90 -14.79
N SER A 111 9.96 -19.80 -14.60
CA SER A 111 9.36 -20.58 -15.69
C SER A 111 8.11 -19.86 -16.22
N ASN A 112 8.14 -19.45 -17.49
CA ASN A 112 7.04 -18.78 -18.17
C ASN A 112 6.53 -17.51 -17.43
N PRO A 113 7.41 -16.52 -17.14
CA PRO A 113 6.99 -15.28 -16.50
C PRO A 113 6.17 -14.40 -17.46
N ILE A 114 5.12 -13.79 -16.91
CA ILE A 114 4.37 -12.70 -17.55
C ILE A 114 4.47 -11.45 -16.69
N TYR A 115 4.43 -10.28 -17.32
CA TYR A 115 4.71 -9.02 -16.66
C TYR A 115 3.51 -8.10 -16.68
N ILE A 116 3.25 -7.44 -15.57
CA ILE A 116 2.27 -6.36 -15.45
C ILE A 116 3.05 -5.11 -15.03
N VAL A 117 3.09 -4.10 -15.89
CA VAL A 117 3.91 -2.91 -15.68
C VAL A 117 3.00 -1.70 -15.53
N ILE A 118 3.06 -1.07 -14.35
CA ILE A 118 2.23 0.09 -14.05
C ILE A 118 3.03 1.39 -14.14
N PHE A 119 2.54 2.30 -14.97
CA PHE A 119 3.05 3.66 -15.13
C PHE A 119 2.16 4.64 -14.38
N ARG A 120 2.79 5.59 -13.72
CA ARG A 120 2.11 6.65 -12.97
C ARG A 120 2.82 7.97 -13.25
N ASP A 121 2.07 9.06 -13.19
CA ASP A 121 2.62 10.40 -13.28
C ASP A 121 3.79 10.59 -12.27
N ILE A 122 4.92 11.07 -12.79
CA ILE A 122 6.16 11.21 -12.02
C ILE A 122 6.06 12.25 -10.90
N LEU A 123 5.25 13.30 -11.08
CA LEU A 123 4.99 14.29 -10.04
C LEU A 123 4.13 13.68 -8.94
N ALA A 124 3.11 12.89 -9.28
CA ALA A 124 2.29 12.15 -8.33
C ALA A 124 3.12 11.15 -7.51
N ILE A 125 4.08 10.45 -8.15
CA ILE A 125 5.05 9.59 -7.45
C ILE A 125 5.88 10.41 -6.45
N ALA A 126 6.45 11.54 -6.91
CA ALA A 126 7.32 12.37 -6.09
C ALA A 126 6.59 13.00 -4.89
N GLN A 127 5.38 13.53 -5.10
CA GLN A 127 4.53 14.05 -4.04
C GLN A 127 4.19 12.96 -3.02
N ARG A 128 3.86 11.74 -3.48
CA ARG A 128 3.57 10.64 -2.56
C ARG A 128 4.77 10.25 -1.73
N ASN A 129 5.97 10.23 -2.31
CA ASN A 129 7.20 9.97 -1.59
C ASN A 129 7.60 11.11 -0.65
N SER A 130 7.32 12.36 -0.99
CA SER A 130 7.54 13.49 -0.08
C SER A 130 6.65 13.39 1.16
N LEU A 131 5.36 13.10 0.99
CA LEU A 131 4.42 12.85 2.10
C LEU A 131 4.76 11.59 2.90
N SER A 132 5.26 10.55 2.22
CA SER A 132 5.56 9.28 2.85
C SER A 132 6.97 9.19 3.43
N MET A 133 7.98 9.92 2.98
CA MET A 133 9.39 9.69 3.34
C MET A 133 10.19 10.97 3.51
N GLU A 134 9.54 12.15 3.53
CA GLU A 134 10.19 13.48 3.52
C GLU A 134 11.18 13.66 2.34
N ALA A 135 10.97 12.90 1.26
CA ALA A 135 11.84 12.95 0.09
C ALA A 135 11.70 14.27 -0.67
N LYS A 136 12.82 14.76 -1.22
CA LYS A 136 12.85 15.95 -2.07
C LYS A 136 12.23 15.62 -3.45
N PRO A 137 11.30 16.43 -3.98
CA PRO A 137 10.55 16.10 -5.20
C PRO A 137 11.43 15.80 -6.42
N PHE A 138 12.39 16.67 -6.77
CA PHE A 138 13.19 16.50 -7.99
C PHE A 138 14.07 15.24 -7.97
N PRO A 139 14.85 14.94 -6.91
CA PRO A 139 15.56 13.66 -6.81
C PRO A 139 14.64 12.45 -6.98
N THR A 140 13.44 12.46 -6.38
CA THR A 140 12.50 11.35 -6.52
C THR A 140 11.96 11.22 -7.95
N MET A 141 11.69 12.32 -8.65
CA MET A 141 11.29 12.29 -10.06
C MET A 141 12.40 11.67 -10.92
N HIS A 142 13.66 12.05 -10.70
CA HIS A 142 14.80 11.45 -11.40
C HIS A 142 14.94 9.96 -11.12
N SER A 143 14.81 9.52 -9.87
CA SER A 143 14.82 8.10 -9.52
C SER A 143 13.68 7.34 -10.20
N ALA A 144 12.46 7.90 -10.22
CA ALA A 144 11.32 7.27 -10.89
C ALA A 144 11.56 7.11 -12.40
N ILE A 145 12.11 8.13 -13.06
CA ILE A 145 12.49 8.05 -14.48
C ILE A 145 13.54 6.97 -14.69
N SER A 146 14.58 6.92 -13.85
CA SER A 146 15.63 5.90 -13.96
C SER A 146 15.08 4.48 -13.81
N ASP A 147 14.16 4.26 -12.87
CA ASP A 147 13.54 2.94 -12.67
C ASP A 147 12.64 2.54 -13.85
N TYR A 148 11.87 3.48 -14.40
CA TYR A 148 11.10 3.21 -15.62
C TYR A 148 12.01 2.90 -16.81
N GLN A 149 13.14 3.60 -16.96
CA GLN A 149 14.12 3.30 -18.01
C GLN A 149 14.66 1.88 -17.89
N LYS A 150 14.99 1.40 -16.67
CA LYS A 150 15.42 0.00 -16.45
C LYS A 150 14.35 -1.01 -16.89
N ILE A 151 13.10 -0.77 -16.49
CA ILE A 151 11.98 -1.65 -16.86
C ILE A 151 11.78 -1.68 -18.38
N LEU A 152 11.79 -0.52 -19.04
CA LEU A 152 11.62 -0.43 -20.49
C LEU A 152 12.76 -1.12 -21.23
N ALA A 153 14.02 -0.88 -20.83
CA ALA A 153 15.17 -1.56 -21.41
C ALA A 153 15.08 -3.09 -21.27
N PHE A 154 14.59 -3.59 -20.14
CA PHE A 154 14.34 -5.02 -19.94
C PHE A 154 13.27 -5.56 -20.91
N ILE A 155 12.14 -4.86 -21.04
CA ILE A 155 11.04 -5.26 -21.93
C ILE A 155 11.48 -5.26 -23.39
N GLU A 156 12.23 -4.24 -23.82
CA GLU A 156 12.77 -4.14 -25.17
C GLU A 156 13.77 -5.26 -25.48
N LYS A 157 14.64 -5.59 -24.51
CA LYS A 157 15.67 -6.62 -24.66
C LYS A 157 15.09 -8.04 -24.74
N HIS A 158 14.17 -8.38 -23.85
CA HIS A 158 13.66 -9.76 -23.72
C HIS A 158 12.34 -10.00 -24.45
N THR A 159 11.64 -8.94 -24.82
CA THR A 159 10.30 -8.99 -25.43
C THR A 159 9.31 -9.92 -24.71
N PRO A 160 9.22 -9.90 -23.36
CA PRO A 160 8.40 -10.86 -22.65
C PRO A 160 6.91 -10.55 -22.79
N SER A 161 6.05 -11.54 -22.50
CA SER A 161 4.59 -11.34 -22.42
C SER A 161 4.26 -10.28 -21.36
N THR A 162 3.83 -9.10 -21.80
CA THR A 162 3.69 -7.92 -20.92
C THR A 162 2.35 -7.22 -21.11
N LEU A 163 1.73 -6.83 -19.99
CA LEU A 163 0.60 -5.90 -19.92
C LEU A 163 1.08 -4.58 -19.32
N LEU A 164 1.01 -3.51 -20.11
CA LEU A 164 1.30 -2.15 -19.70
C LEU A 164 -0.01 -1.46 -19.29
N LEU A 165 0.01 -0.71 -18.19
CA LEU A 165 -1.15 0.06 -17.74
C LEU A 165 -0.81 1.44 -17.16
N SER A 166 -1.71 2.40 -17.35
CA SER A 166 -1.70 3.71 -16.67
C SER A 166 -2.47 3.66 -15.36
N TYR A 167 -1.82 4.02 -14.26
CA TYR A 167 -2.40 4.10 -12.93
C TYR A 167 -3.63 5.02 -12.90
N GLU A 168 -3.54 6.22 -13.48
CA GLU A 168 -4.60 7.22 -13.47
C GLU A 168 -5.85 6.73 -14.19
N LYS A 169 -5.68 6.06 -15.33
CA LYS A 169 -6.79 5.52 -16.11
C LYS A 169 -7.41 4.31 -15.47
N THR A 170 -6.59 3.42 -14.90
CA THR A 170 -7.08 2.30 -14.09
C THR A 170 -7.87 2.76 -12.88
N LEU A 171 -7.46 3.83 -12.20
CA LEU A 171 -8.25 4.42 -11.11
C LEU A 171 -9.58 5.02 -11.61
N LYS A 172 -9.56 5.70 -12.76
CA LYS A 172 -10.74 6.34 -13.32
C LYS A 172 -11.76 5.32 -13.83
N ASN A 173 -11.28 4.24 -14.43
CA ASN A 173 -12.12 3.18 -14.98
C ASN A 173 -11.49 1.80 -14.71
N PRO A 174 -11.80 1.16 -13.57
CA PRO A 174 -11.19 -0.11 -13.17
C PRO A 174 -11.68 -1.32 -13.97
N GLU A 175 -12.89 -1.27 -14.55
CA GLU A 175 -13.50 -2.43 -15.20
C GLU A 175 -12.74 -2.91 -16.45
N PRO A 176 -12.34 -2.03 -17.42
CA PRO A 176 -11.49 -2.44 -18.54
C PRO A 176 -10.18 -3.08 -18.08
N PHE A 177 -9.56 -2.54 -17.02
CA PHE A 177 -8.33 -3.11 -16.48
C PHE A 177 -8.55 -4.53 -15.94
N ILE A 178 -9.57 -4.76 -15.11
CA ILE A 178 -9.84 -6.09 -14.55
C ILE A 178 -10.19 -7.09 -15.66
N ASN A 179 -11.00 -6.70 -16.64
CA ASN A 179 -11.32 -7.55 -17.78
C ASN A 179 -10.07 -7.93 -18.59
N LYS A 180 -9.22 -6.93 -18.91
CA LYS A 180 -7.96 -7.16 -19.62
C LYS A 180 -6.98 -7.99 -18.82
N LEU A 181 -6.93 -7.79 -17.50
CA LEU A 181 -6.10 -8.57 -16.58
C LEU A 181 -6.50 -10.04 -16.62
N LEU A 182 -7.80 -10.35 -16.51
CA LEU A 182 -8.32 -11.72 -16.58
C LEU A 182 -8.03 -12.41 -17.92
N GLU A 183 -8.17 -11.68 -19.03
CA GLU A 183 -7.85 -12.19 -20.36
C GLU A 183 -6.35 -12.45 -20.52
N PHE A 184 -5.52 -11.50 -20.11
CA PHE A 184 -4.07 -11.58 -20.23
C PHE A 184 -3.45 -12.68 -19.36
N THR A 185 -3.95 -12.86 -18.12
CA THR A 185 -3.48 -13.92 -17.23
C THR A 185 -4.07 -15.29 -17.56
N GLY A 186 -5.17 -15.35 -18.31
CA GLY A 186 -5.90 -16.58 -18.60
C GLY A 186 -6.81 -17.04 -17.45
N LEU A 187 -7.18 -16.12 -16.55
CA LEU A 187 -8.04 -16.39 -15.39
C LEU A 187 -9.53 -16.15 -15.65
N LYS A 188 -9.90 -15.68 -16.86
CA LYS A 188 -11.28 -15.31 -17.20
C LYS A 188 -12.29 -16.41 -16.90
N GLU A 189 -12.01 -17.66 -17.30
CA GLU A 189 -12.92 -18.79 -17.15
C GLU A 189 -12.97 -19.36 -15.72
N THR A 190 -11.92 -19.14 -14.92
CA THR A 190 -11.80 -19.68 -13.55
C THR A 190 -12.24 -18.68 -12.47
N THR A 191 -12.46 -17.43 -12.85
CA THR A 191 -12.84 -16.35 -11.94
C THR A 191 -14.35 -16.22 -11.86
N SER A 192 -14.90 -16.24 -10.64
CA SER A 192 -16.33 -15.96 -10.43
C SER A 192 -16.64 -14.47 -10.61
N GLU A 193 -17.86 -14.15 -11.02
CA GLU A 193 -18.32 -12.75 -11.11
C GLU A 193 -18.21 -12.00 -9.77
N GLU A 194 -18.32 -12.70 -8.64
CA GLU A 194 -18.10 -12.10 -7.32
C GLU A 194 -16.65 -11.66 -7.13
N LYS A 195 -15.67 -12.53 -7.40
CA LYS A 195 -14.23 -12.18 -7.34
C LYS A 195 -13.89 -11.05 -8.30
N ARG A 196 -14.45 -11.09 -9.51
CA ARG A 196 -14.30 -10.03 -10.51
C ARG A 196 -14.80 -8.68 -9.97
N LYS A 197 -16.02 -8.64 -9.39
CA LYS A 197 -16.58 -7.43 -8.78
C LYS A 197 -15.77 -6.95 -7.57
N ASN A 198 -15.30 -7.86 -6.72
CA ASN A 198 -14.44 -7.52 -5.59
C ASN A 198 -13.13 -6.88 -6.05
N ALA A 199 -12.49 -7.43 -7.09
CA ALA A 199 -11.29 -6.86 -7.67
C ALA A 199 -11.52 -5.45 -8.24
N ILE A 200 -12.64 -5.23 -8.95
CA ILE A 200 -13.04 -3.89 -9.44
C ILE A 200 -13.23 -2.91 -8.28
N ASN A 201 -14.02 -3.30 -7.28
CA ASN A 201 -14.34 -2.46 -6.12
C ASN A 201 -13.12 -2.17 -5.24
N SER A 202 -12.11 -3.05 -5.28
CA SER A 202 -10.88 -2.90 -4.51
C SER A 202 -10.00 -1.74 -4.98
N ILE A 203 -10.17 -1.31 -6.24
CA ILE A 203 -9.43 -0.22 -6.88
C ILE A 203 -10.11 1.09 -6.52
N GLN A 204 -9.60 1.74 -5.47
CA GLN A 204 -10.12 2.99 -4.95
C GLN A 204 -9.01 4.04 -4.88
N PRO A 205 -9.33 5.33 -5.09
CA PRO A 205 -8.38 6.42 -4.86
C PRO A 205 -7.95 6.43 -3.39
N SER A 206 -6.64 6.41 -3.14
CA SER A 206 -6.03 6.67 -1.83
C SER A 206 -6.74 6.01 -0.63
N PRO A 207 -6.77 4.67 -0.52
CA PRO A 207 -7.36 4.00 0.64
C PRO A 207 -6.72 4.54 1.91
N ARG A 208 -7.51 5.04 2.88
CA ARG A 208 -7.01 5.61 4.14
C ARG A 208 -5.99 4.68 4.82
N ASP A 209 -6.28 3.38 4.83
CA ASP A 209 -5.39 2.36 5.38
C ASP A 209 -4.05 2.26 4.63
N TYR A 210 -4.03 2.44 3.31
CA TYR A 210 -2.79 2.52 2.54
C TYR A 210 -2.02 3.78 2.93
N LEU A 211 -2.69 4.93 3.07
CA LEU A 211 -2.04 6.19 3.41
C LEU A 211 -1.34 6.11 4.77
N ILE A 212 -2.04 5.57 5.78
CA ILE A 212 -1.57 5.41 7.16
C ILE A 212 -0.41 4.41 7.21
N ASN A 213 -0.59 3.20 6.68
CA ASN A 213 0.42 2.12 6.80
C ASN A 213 1.68 2.36 5.96
N THR A 214 1.61 3.21 4.94
CA THR A 214 2.74 3.49 4.04
C THR A 214 3.44 4.83 4.25
N SER A 215 2.95 5.64 5.18
CA SER A 215 3.69 6.81 5.66
C SER A 215 4.89 6.35 6.51
N ALA A 216 6.09 6.91 6.28
CA ALA A 216 7.24 6.75 7.16
C ALA A 216 7.00 7.47 8.49
N VAL A 217 6.14 8.47 8.46
CA VAL A 217 5.59 9.15 9.62
C VAL A 217 4.49 8.26 10.23
N LYS A 218 4.90 7.16 10.88
CA LYS A 218 3.96 6.38 11.69
C LYS A 218 3.63 7.20 12.93
N HIS A 219 2.35 7.52 13.13
CA HIS A 219 1.91 8.03 14.41
C HIS A 219 1.77 6.88 15.39
N TYR A 220 2.27 7.08 16.59
CA TYR A 220 2.03 6.22 17.73
C TYR A 220 1.32 7.03 18.79
N GLY A 221 0.48 6.36 19.55
CA GLY A 221 -0.05 6.95 20.76
C GLY A 221 -0.99 6.01 21.46
N TYR A 222 -1.19 6.30 22.72
CA TYR A 222 -1.99 5.49 23.62
C TYR A 222 -2.76 6.42 24.55
N LEU A 223 -4.05 6.15 24.72
CA LEU A 223 -4.87 6.73 25.77
C LEU A 223 -4.69 5.85 27.01
N ASP A 224 -3.84 6.31 27.94
CA ASP A 224 -3.43 5.55 29.11
C ASP A 224 -4.57 5.46 30.13
N SER A 225 -5.28 6.57 30.35
CA SER A 225 -6.38 6.60 31.30
C SER A 225 -7.37 7.74 31.04
N VAL A 226 -8.60 7.52 31.50
CA VAL A 226 -9.60 8.56 31.70
C VAL A 226 -10.06 8.52 33.15
N ILE A 227 -9.85 9.60 33.89
CA ILE A 227 -10.18 9.70 35.32
C ILE A 227 -10.85 11.04 35.59
N GLY A 228 -12.12 11.02 35.98
CA GLY A 228 -12.92 12.23 36.21
C GLY A 228 -12.91 13.12 34.97
N PRO A 229 -12.57 14.42 35.06
CA PRO A 229 -12.57 15.33 33.92
C PRO A 229 -11.28 15.28 33.10
N LYS A 230 -10.42 14.27 33.28
CA LYS A 230 -9.08 14.20 32.68
C LYS A 230 -8.91 12.97 31.81
N ALA A 231 -8.23 13.15 30.68
CA ALA A 231 -7.70 12.10 29.82
C ALA A 231 -6.18 12.24 29.73
N SER A 232 -5.46 11.16 29.96
CA SER A 232 -4.00 11.14 29.94
C SER A 232 -3.47 10.09 28.98
N GLY A 233 -2.36 10.41 28.31
CA GLY A 233 -1.79 9.54 27.31
C GLY A 233 -0.52 10.12 26.69
N TRP A 234 -0.19 9.63 25.51
CA TRP A 234 0.90 10.19 24.70
C TRP A 234 0.61 9.98 23.22
N ALA A 235 1.17 10.84 22.38
CA ALA A 235 1.20 10.65 20.94
C ALA A 235 2.46 11.26 20.33
N ALA A 236 3.06 10.56 19.38
CA ALA A 236 4.31 10.94 18.74
C ALA A 236 4.35 10.52 17.27
N TYR A 237 5.10 11.27 16.47
CA TYR A 237 5.55 10.80 15.17
C TYR A 237 6.77 9.89 15.32
N SER A 238 6.82 8.80 14.56
CA SER A 238 7.97 7.90 14.51
C SER A 238 9.23 8.68 14.17
N LYS A 239 10.24 8.61 15.04
CA LYS A 239 11.60 9.15 14.81
C LYS A 239 11.64 10.63 14.41
N SER A 240 10.60 11.39 14.75
CA SER A 240 10.51 12.83 14.48
C SER A 240 10.27 13.58 15.78
N ASN A 241 10.79 14.81 15.88
CA ASN A 241 10.55 15.73 16.98
C ASN A 241 9.38 16.69 16.70
N GLN A 242 8.69 16.50 15.57
CA GLN A 242 7.49 17.26 15.27
C GLN A 242 6.40 16.98 16.31
N LYS A 243 5.60 18.00 16.58
CA LYS A 243 4.51 17.93 17.54
C LYS A 243 3.26 17.40 16.85
N VAL A 244 2.61 16.40 17.43
CA VAL A 244 1.35 15.85 16.94
C VAL A 244 0.19 16.71 17.47
N ALA A 245 -0.73 17.15 16.61
CA ALA A 245 -1.97 17.75 17.08
C ALA A 245 -3.02 16.66 17.31
N LEU A 246 -3.73 16.73 18.44
CA LEU A 246 -4.75 15.77 18.83
C LEU A 246 -6.11 16.45 18.98
N ASP A 247 -7.16 15.79 18.51
CA ASP A 247 -8.55 16.20 18.69
C ASP A 247 -9.23 15.32 19.75
N LEU A 248 -9.95 15.95 20.68
CA LEU A 248 -10.80 15.30 21.67
C LEU A 248 -12.23 15.21 21.15
N PHE A 249 -12.81 14.03 21.23
CA PHE A 249 -14.23 13.75 20.98
C PHE A 249 -14.87 13.12 22.21
N VAL A 250 -16.13 13.48 22.47
CA VAL A 250 -16.99 12.82 23.45
C VAL A 250 -18.26 12.41 22.72
N ASN A 251 -18.57 11.11 22.72
CA ASN A 251 -19.69 10.53 21.96
C ASN A 251 -19.70 10.99 20.49
N GLU A 252 -18.56 10.84 19.81
CA GLU A 252 -18.31 11.28 18.43
C GLU A 252 -18.46 12.79 18.17
N LYS A 253 -18.73 13.60 19.19
CA LYS A 253 -18.80 15.06 19.08
C LYS A 253 -17.45 15.68 19.39
N TYR A 254 -16.90 16.40 18.42
CA TYR A 254 -15.68 17.18 18.58
C TYR A 254 -15.78 18.18 19.74
N GLN A 255 -14.73 18.28 20.54
CA GLN A 255 -14.63 19.18 21.67
C GLN A 255 -13.52 20.22 21.47
N THR A 256 -12.28 19.79 21.22
CA THR A 256 -11.12 20.68 21.11
C THR A 256 -9.92 20.02 20.44
N THR A 257 -8.98 20.81 19.95
CA THR A 257 -7.63 20.39 19.53
C THR A 257 -6.61 20.77 20.61
N PHE A 258 -5.63 19.92 20.87
CA PHE A 258 -4.49 20.20 21.77
C PHE A 258 -3.19 19.57 21.26
N ILE A 259 -2.06 19.98 21.85
CA ILE A 259 -0.73 19.48 21.50
C ILE A 259 -0.11 18.82 22.75
N PRO A 260 0.31 17.55 22.70
CA PRO A 260 1.05 16.89 23.78
C PRO A 260 2.41 17.55 24.01
N LEU A 261 2.67 17.96 25.25
CA LEU A 261 3.91 18.62 25.65
C LEU A 261 4.47 18.10 26.96
N ASP A 262 3.83 17.11 27.59
CA ASP A 262 4.30 16.54 28.87
C ASP A 262 5.45 15.57 28.60
N PHE A 263 6.41 15.51 29.54
CA PHE A 263 7.55 14.61 29.44
C PHE A 263 7.17 13.17 29.81
N ARG A 264 7.66 12.20 29.03
CA ARG A 264 7.46 10.76 29.21
C ARG A 264 8.79 10.00 29.15
N GLU A 265 9.30 9.65 30.32
CA GLU A 265 10.58 8.93 30.47
C GLU A 265 10.55 7.53 29.85
N ASP A 266 9.41 6.83 29.97
CA ASP A 266 9.23 5.49 29.41
C ASP A 266 9.29 5.48 27.87
N ILE A 267 8.78 6.54 27.24
CA ILE A 267 8.81 6.69 25.78
C ILE A 267 10.22 7.07 25.29
N LEU A 268 10.92 7.93 26.03
CA LEU A 268 12.31 8.28 25.74
C LEU A 268 13.22 7.05 25.87
N THR A 269 13.12 6.33 26.98
CA THR A 269 13.97 5.16 27.29
C THR A 269 13.77 4.02 26.28
N LYS A 270 12.55 3.86 25.76
CA LYS A 270 12.25 2.89 24.69
C LYS A 270 12.67 3.34 23.29
N GLY A 271 13.21 4.56 23.14
CA GLY A 271 13.62 5.12 21.86
C GLY A 271 12.46 5.42 20.90
N LEU A 272 11.25 5.63 21.44
CA LEU A 272 10.03 5.83 20.64
C LEU A 272 9.84 7.30 20.22
N HIS A 273 10.36 8.26 20.99
CA HIS A 273 10.35 9.68 20.68
C HIS A 273 11.68 10.32 21.13
N PRO A 274 12.33 11.16 20.30
CA PRO A 274 13.70 11.63 20.53
C PRO A 274 13.89 12.46 21.80
N THR A 275 12.85 13.12 22.30
CA THR A 275 12.94 14.01 23.46
C THR A 275 12.07 13.57 24.64
N GLY A 276 11.20 12.58 24.47
CA GLY A 276 10.18 12.21 25.46
C GLY A 276 9.05 13.23 25.68
N TYR A 277 9.10 14.44 25.10
CA TYR A 277 8.03 15.45 25.21
C TYR A 277 6.90 15.17 24.22
N CYS A 278 6.06 14.22 24.56
CA CYS A 278 4.95 13.73 23.74
C CYS A 278 3.75 13.25 24.56
N GLY A 279 3.78 13.45 25.88
CA GLY A 279 2.70 13.13 26.80
C GLY A 279 1.62 14.21 26.80
N PHE A 280 0.41 13.83 27.19
CA PHE A 280 -0.65 14.77 27.47
C PHE A 280 -1.41 14.36 28.73
N ASN A 281 -1.89 15.37 29.44
CA ASN A 281 -2.90 15.27 30.49
C ASN A 281 -3.91 16.41 30.30
N ILE A 282 -4.92 16.16 29.47
CA ILE A 282 -5.94 17.16 29.15
C ILE A 282 -7.11 17.06 30.13
N SER A 283 -7.53 18.21 30.66
CA SER A 283 -8.80 18.32 31.37
C SER A 283 -9.83 19.05 30.52
N HIS A 284 -11.03 18.48 30.40
CA HIS A 284 -12.11 19.09 29.62
C HIS A 284 -13.47 18.87 30.30
N PRO A 285 -14.35 19.91 30.40
CA PRO A 285 -15.65 19.77 31.05
C PRO A 285 -16.55 18.69 30.45
N ALA A 286 -16.45 18.44 29.15
CA ALA A 286 -17.22 17.39 28.49
C ALA A 286 -16.82 15.98 28.96
N ILE A 287 -15.55 15.76 29.31
CA ILE A 287 -15.08 14.49 29.91
C ILE A 287 -15.67 14.37 31.32
N GLY A 288 -15.69 15.45 32.10
CA GLY A 288 -16.25 15.42 33.46
C GLY A 288 -17.76 15.22 33.54
N LYS A 289 -18.47 15.25 32.41
CA LYS A 289 -19.93 15.07 32.31
C LYS A 289 -20.32 13.72 31.72
N THR A 290 -19.35 12.84 31.44
CA THR A 290 -19.65 11.52 30.86
C THR A 290 -20.25 10.58 31.89
N GLU A 291 -21.20 9.77 31.45
CA GLU A 291 -21.85 8.72 32.23
C GLU A 291 -21.42 7.33 31.78
N THR A 292 -21.78 6.29 32.53
CA THR A 292 -21.49 4.90 32.15
C THR A 292 -22.04 4.59 30.76
N GLY A 293 -21.17 4.12 29.86
CA GLY A 293 -21.49 3.84 28.46
C GLY A 293 -21.08 4.96 27.48
N ASP A 294 -20.79 6.16 27.97
CA ASP A 294 -20.23 7.22 27.13
C ASP A 294 -18.82 6.88 26.65
N THR A 295 -18.42 7.50 25.54
CA THR A 295 -17.13 7.25 24.90
C THR A 295 -16.31 8.53 24.79
N ILE A 296 -15.01 8.41 25.05
CA ILE A 296 -14.03 9.48 24.84
C ILE A 296 -13.03 9.00 23.81
N ALA A 297 -12.91 9.74 22.70
CA ALA A 297 -11.93 9.44 21.67
C ALA A 297 -10.88 10.55 21.58
N ILE A 298 -9.61 10.17 21.51
CA ILE A 298 -8.50 11.05 21.16
C ILE A 298 -8.01 10.64 19.78
N ARG A 299 -8.05 11.57 18.83
CA ARG A 299 -7.67 11.35 17.43
C ARG A 299 -6.49 12.20 17.05
N ILE A 300 -5.64 11.69 16.17
CA ILE A 300 -4.64 12.49 15.48
C ILE A 300 -5.36 13.43 14.51
N LYS A 301 -5.18 14.74 14.66
CA LYS A 301 -5.90 15.75 13.88
C LYS A 301 -5.65 15.61 12.38
N GLU A 302 -4.41 15.38 11.98
CA GLU A 302 -4.03 15.33 10.57
C GLU A 302 -4.61 14.11 9.84
N THR A 303 -4.80 12.99 10.54
CA THR A 303 -5.22 11.72 9.94
C THR A 303 -6.63 11.29 10.31
N GLY A 304 -7.21 11.86 11.37
CA GLY A 304 -8.46 11.42 11.98
C GLY A 304 -8.38 10.05 12.65
N THR A 305 -7.18 9.51 12.88
CA THR A 305 -6.99 8.17 13.43
C THR A 305 -7.06 8.19 14.96
N ASP A 306 -7.84 7.27 15.55
CA ASP A 306 -7.88 7.09 17.00
C ASP A 306 -6.52 6.63 17.54
N LEU A 307 -6.16 7.10 18.74
CA LEU A 307 -5.06 6.52 19.50
C LEU A 307 -5.38 5.08 19.89
N ARG A 308 -4.36 4.29 20.26
CA ARG A 308 -4.63 2.99 20.88
C ARG A 308 -5.39 3.20 22.19
N ASN A 309 -6.34 2.31 22.48
CA ASN A 309 -7.24 2.41 23.62
C ASN A 309 -8.20 3.62 23.57
N SER A 310 -8.44 4.11 22.34
CA SER A 310 -9.45 5.11 22.00
C SER A 310 -10.35 4.52 20.90
N PRO A 311 -11.68 4.68 20.96
CA PRO A 311 -12.43 5.31 22.04
C PRO A 311 -12.36 4.52 23.36
N TRP A 312 -12.32 5.25 24.46
CA TRP A 312 -12.43 4.72 25.82
C TRP A 312 -13.89 4.77 26.27
N THR A 313 -14.46 3.62 26.61
CA THR A 313 -15.82 3.55 27.17
C THR A 313 -15.77 3.73 28.69
N ILE A 314 -16.57 4.66 29.22
CA ILE A 314 -16.71 4.86 30.66
C ILE A 314 -17.41 3.64 31.26
N THR A 315 -16.72 2.95 32.14
CA THR A 315 -17.25 1.85 32.95
C THR A 315 -17.53 2.36 34.36
N SER A 316 -18.58 1.81 34.99
CA SER A 316 -18.96 2.07 36.38
C SER A 316 -17.87 1.69 37.38
#